data_AF-A0A6C0R157-F1
#
_entry.id   AF-A0A6C0R157-F1
#
_cell.length_a   1.000
_cell.length_b   1.000
_cell.length_c   1.000
_cell.angle_alpha   90.00
_cell.angle_beta   90.00
_cell.angle_gamma   90.00
#
_symmetry.space_group_name_H-M   'P 1'
#
loop_
_entity.id
_entity.type
_entity.pdbx_description
1 polymer ?
#
loop_
_entity_poly.entity_id
_entity_poly.type
_entity_poly.pdbx_seq_one_letter_code
_entity_poly.pdbx_strand_id
1 'polypeptide(L)'
;MIYGIKADDYILATYDTPEEAYEAAKFAYGETGSFHGVVAITPFEEEVSKLQEKVSAYRKRELKLVNDLMEIRQKLLWGDAENAVFHANYHIDKTLKELQGGEIDNE
;
A
#
# COMPACT_ATOMS: atom_id res chain seq x y z
N MET A 1 7.33 -21.15 13.89
CA MET A 1 8.25 -20.76 12.81
C MET A 1 7.36 -20.36 11.65
N ILE A 2 7.56 -19.20 11.04
CA ILE A 2 6.73 -18.73 9.91
C ILE A 2 7.51 -18.94 8.62
N TYR A 3 6.81 -19.22 7.53
CA TYR A 3 7.38 -19.46 6.22
C TYR A 3 6.87 -18.42 5.24
N GLY A 4 7.70 -18.06 4.27
CA GLY A 4 7.37 -17.02 3.30
C GLY A 4 7.72 -17.41 1.89
N ILE A 5 7.01 -16.78 0.97
CA ILE A 5 7.32 -16.82 -0.46
C ILE A 5 8.11 -15.54 -0.76
N LYS A 6 9.34 -15.67 -1.26
CA LYS A 6 10.19 -14.55 -1.69
C LYS A 6 10.24 -14.40 -3.21
N ALA A 7 10.12 -13.17 -3.68
CA ALA A 7 10.61 -12.72 -4.98
C ALA A 7 11.79 -11.78 -4.74
N ASP A 8 12.96 -12.13 -5.27
CA ASP A 8 14.21 -11.43 -5.00
C ASP A 8 14.44 -11.23 -3.48
N ASP A 9 14.47 -9.98 -3.02
CA ASP A 9 14.67 -9.62 -1.61
C ASP A 9 13.37 -9.36 -0.83
N TYR A 10 12.20 -9.53 -1.46
CA TYR A 10 10.90 -9.20 -0.87
C TYR A 10 10.09 -10.43 -0.46
N ILE A 11 9.58 -10.40 0.77
CA ILE A 11 8.57 -11.35 1.24
C ILE A 11 7.22 -10.92 0.66
N LEU A 12 6.61 -11.79 -0.16
CA LEU A 12 5.33 -11.53 -0.81
C LEU A 12 4.14 -11.93 0.05
N ALA A 13 4.27 -13.04 0.77
CA ALA A 13 3.24 -13.60 1.64
C ALA A 13 3.88 -14.51 2.69
N THR A 14 3.19 -14.67 3.82
CA THR A 14 3.62 -15.49 4.96
C THR A 14 2.59 -16.56 5.30
N TYR A 15 3.06 -17.71 5.76
CA TYR A 15 2.28 -18.92 6.06
C TYR A 15 2.78 -19.59 7.34
N ASP A 16 1.88 -20.31 8.01
CA ASP A 16 2.20 -21.00 9.27
C ASP A 16 3.02 -22.27 9.03
N THR A 17 2.88 -22.89 7.87
CA THR A 17 3.56 -24.14 7.50
C THR A 17 4.35 -24.03 6.20
N PRO A 18 5.44 -24.81 6.03
CA PRO A 18 6.20 -24.81 4.78
C PRO A 18 5.40 -25.41 3.61
N GLU A 19 4.49 -26.35 3.88
CA GLU A 19 3.62 -26.96 2.86
C GLU A 19 2.65 -25.94 2.25
N GLU A 20 2.04 -25.09 3.07
CA GLU A 20 1.17 -24.00 2.60
C GLU A 20 1.95 -23.00 1.74
N ALA A 21 3.14 -22.60 2.19
CA ALA A 21 4.00 -21.71 1.42
C ALA A 21 4.42 -22.34 0.08
N TYR A 22 4.69 -23.64 0.05
CA TYR A 22 5.04 -24.37 -1.16
C TYR A 22 3.89 -24.45 -2.16
N GLU A 23 2.68 -24.82 -1.71
CA GLU A 23 1.51 -24.89 -2.59
C GLU A 23 1.14 -23.50 -3.13
N ALA A 24 1.25 -22.46 -2.32
CA ALA A 24 1.04 -21.10 -2.78
C ALA A 24 2.13 -20.63 -3.78
N ALA A 25 3.40 -20.99 -3.58
CA ALA A 25 4.46 -20.68 -4.53
C ALA A 25 4.26 -21.39 -5.88
N LYS A 26 3.83 -22.65 -5.83
CA LYS A 26 3.50 -23.45 -7.00
C LYS A 26 2.29 -22.90 -7.76
N PHE A 27 1.25 -22.49 -7.04
CA PHE A 27 0.09 -21.82 -7.64
C PHE A 27 0.49 -20.51 -8.32
N ALA A 28 1.27 -19.66 -7.64
CA ALA A 28 1.78 -18.41 -8.20
C ALA A 28 2.65 -18.63 -9.45
N TYR A 29 3.46 -19.70 -9.47
CA TYR A 29 4.22 -20.09 -10.66
C TYR A 29 3.30 -20.46 -11.83
N GLY A 30 2.20 -21.18 -11.58
CA GLY A 30 1.21 -21.51 -12.60
C GLY A 30 0.58 -20.28 -13.24
N GLU A 31 0.31 -19.24 -12.45
CA GLU A 31 -0.30 -17.98 -12.91
C GLU A 31 0.68 -17.04 -13.61
N THR A 32 1.92 -16.96 -13.11
CA THR A 32 2.87 -15.89 -13.50
C THR A 32 4.08 -16.38 -14.28
N GLY A 33 4.36 -17.69 -14.28
CA GLY A 33 5.60 -18.27 -14.80
C GLY A 33 6.86 -17.91 -13.97
N SER A 34 6.71 -17.21 -12.84
CA SER A 34 7.82 -16.76 -12.00
C SER A 34 8.01 -17.71 -10.81
N PHE A 35 9.24 -18.20 -10.65
CA PHE A 35 9.58 -19.04 -9.52
C PHE A 35 9.79 -18.19 -8.28
N HIS A 36 9.12 -18.56 -7.19
CA HIS A 36 9.26 -17.89 -5.91
C HIS A 36 9.85 -18.86 -4.88
N GLY A 37 10.89 -18.42 -4.16
CA GLY A 37 11.55 -19.26 -3.17
C GLY A 37 10.74 -19.37 -1.89
N VAL A 38 10.58 -20.58 -1.37
CA VAL A 38 10.02 -20.80 -0.02
C VAL A 38 11.16 -20.71 0.99
N VAL A 39 11.05 -19.77 1.92
CA VAL A 39 12.06 -19.51 2.95
C VAL A 39 11.43 -19.53 4.34
N ALA A 40 12.20 -19.97 5.34
CA ALA A 40 11.82 -19.75 6.73
C ALA A 40 12.11 -18.29 7.10
N ILE A 41 11.14 -17.60 7.69
CA ILE A 41 11.25 -16.19 8.05
C ILE A 41 11.78 -16.06 9.47
N THR A 42 12.82 -15.26 9.64
CA THR A 42 13.29 -14.86 10.97
C THR A 42 12.38 -13.76 11.57
N PRO A 43 12.27 -13.66 12.91
CA PRO A 43 11.50 -12.58 13.54
C PRO A 43 11.92 -11.17 13.07
N PHE A 44 13.22 -10.97 12.81
CA PHE A 44 13.73 -9.72 12.27
C PHE A 44 13.23 -9.42 10.86
N GLU A 45 13.22 -10.42 9.96
CA GLU A 45 12.67 -10.26 8.61
C GLU A 45 11.17 -9.99 8.62
N GLU A 46 10.43 -10.57 9.57
CA GLU A 46 9.01 -10.28 9.77
C GLU A 46 8.78 -8.82 10.19
N GLU A 47 9.56 -8.31 11.13
CA GLU A 47 9.51 -6.90 11.54
C GLU A 47 9.86 -5.94 10.38
N VAL A 48 10.90 -6.28 9.61
CA VAL A 48 11.30 -5.50 8.43
C VAL A 48 10.17 -5.48 7.39
N SER A 49 9.53 -6.61 7.13
CA SER A 49 8.38 -6.70 6.21
C SER A 49 7.23 -5.80 6.67
N LYS A 50 6.85 -5.85 7.95
CA LYS A 50 5.82 -4.97 8.53
C LYS A 50 6.18 -3.48 8.42
N LEU A 51 7.46 -3.13 8.58
CA LEU A 51 7.93 -1.76 8.40
C LEU A 51 7.86 -1.33 6.93
N GLN A 52 8.24 -2.20 5.99
CA GLN A 52 8.14 -1.94 4.56
C GLN A 52 6.68 -1.70 4.13
N GLU A 53 5.74 -2.50 4.64
CA GLU A 53 4.31 -2.30 4.40
C GLU A 53 3.84 -0.92 4.89
N LYS A 54 4.22 -0.52 6.11
CA LYS A 54 3.91 0.81 6.65
C LYS A 54 4.48 1.94 5.79
N VAL A 55 5.75 1.82 5.38
CA VAL A 55 6.39 2.80 4.49
C VAL A 55 5.65 2.88 3.15
N SER A 56 5.25 1.74 2.58
CA SER A 56 4.49 1.70 1.32
C SER A 56 3.13 2.40 1.45
N ALA A 57 2.44 2.22 2.60
CA ALA A 57 1.17 2.88 2.88
C ALA A 57 1.34 4.39 3.03
N TYR A 58 2.39 4.85 3.73
CA TYR A 58 2.70 6.27 3.81
C TYR A 58 3.01 6.88 2.45
N ARG A 59 3.79 6.19 1.61
CA ARG A 59 4.11 6.66 0.26
C ARG A 59 2.87 6.78 -0.62
N LYS A 60 1.93 5.83 -0.53
CA LYS A 60 0.63 5.93 -1.24
C LYS A 60 -0.17 7.15 -0.79
N ARG A 61 -0.23 7.41 0.52
CA ARG A 61 -0.90 8.60 1.08
C ARG A 61 -0.24 9.90 0.63
N GLU A 62 1.08 9.97 0.66
CA GLU A 62 1.83 11.14 0.19
C GLU A 62 1.56 11.44 -1.29
N LEU A 63 1.59 10.41 -2.14
CA LEU A 63 1.29 10.57 -3.57
C LEU A 63 -0.14 11.09 -3.82
N LYS A 64 -1.12 10.58 -3.05
CA LYS A 64 -2.50 11.06 -3.11
C LYS A 64 -2.60 12.54 -2.74
N LEU A 65 -1.96 12.93 -1.63
CA LEU A 65 -1.93 14.33 -1.19
C LEU A 65 -1.32 15.25 -2.26
N VAL A 66 -0.22 14.83 -2.89
CA VAL A 66 0.41 15.58 -3.98
C VAL A 66 -0.54 15.75 -5.17
N ASN A 67 -1.25 14.69 -5.57
CA ASN A 67 -2.21 14.76 -6.66
C ASN A 67 -3.39 15.70 -6.34
N ASP A 68 -3.94 15.60 -5.12
CA ASP A 68 -5.02 16.46 -4.64
C ASP A 68 -4.58 17.95 -4.65
N LEU A 69 -3.36 18.24 -4.19
CA LEU A 69 -2.78 19.59 -4.24
C LEU A 69 -2.59 20.09 -5.69
N MET A 70 -2.20 19.20 -6.61
CA MET A 70 -2.08 19.54 -8.03
C MET A 70 -3.44 19.89 -8.65
N GLU A 71 -4.50 19.17 -8.28
CA GLU A 71 -5.86 19.44 -8.75
C GLU A 71 -6.38 20.81 -8.25
N ILE A 72 -6.18 21.11 -6.97
CA ILE A 72 -6.52 22.41 -6.38
C ILE A 72 -5.75 23.53 -7.08
N ARG A 73 -4.43 23.35 -7.29
CA ARG A 73 -3.60 24.32 -8.01
C ARG A 73 -4.12 24.57 -9.41
N GLN A 74 -4.53 23.52 -10.14
CA GLN A 74 -5.14 23.70 -11.45
C GLN A 74 -6.41 24.55 -11.34
N LYS A 75 -7.37 24.22 -10.46
CA LYS A 75 -8.62 24.99 -10.31
C LYS A 75 -8.38 26.46 -10.00
N LEU A 76 -7.39 26.78 -9.16
CA LEU A 76 -6.97 28.16 -8.89
C LEU A 76 -6.47 28.90 -10.15
N LEU A 77 -5.73 28.21 -11.03
CA LEU A 77 -5.24 28.80 -12.29
C LEU A 77 -6.37 29.15 -13.26
N TRP A 78 -7.51 28.45 -13.21
CA TRP A 78 -8.69 28.76 -14.03
C TRP A 78 -9.47 29.99 -13.51
N GLY A 79 -9.06 30.59 -12.38
CA GLY A 79 -9.67 31.81 -11.82
C GLY A 79 -10.95 31.58 -11.01
N ASP A 80 -11.34 30.32 -10.79
CA ASP A 80 -12.52 29.94 -10.02
C ASP A 80 -12.13 29.65 -8.56
N ALA A 81 -11.97 30.74 -7.80
CA ALA A 81 -11.53 30.69 -6.41
C ALA A 81 -12.53 29.94 -5.50
N GLU A 82 -13.82 30.03 -5.80
CA GLU A 82 -14.86 29.40 -4.98
C GLU A 82 -14.86 27.88 -5.14
N ASN A 83 -14.74 27.39 -6.39
CA ASN A 83 -14.57 25.98 -6.69
C ASN A 83 -13.24 25.41 -6.15
N ALA A 84 -12.16 26.19 -6.25
CA ALA A 84 -10.87 25.78 -5.68
C ALA A 84 -10.93 25.64 -4.14
N VAL A 85 -11.60 26.55 -3.44
CA VAL A 85 -11.80 26.48 -1.97
C VAL A 85 -12.65 25.28 -1.59
N PHE A 86 -13.73 25.00 -2.33
CA PHE A 86 -14.57 23.82 -2.10
C PHE A 86 -13.76 22.52 -2.17
N HIS A 87 -12.95 22.36 -3.23
CA HIS A 87 -12.11 21.17 -3.37
C HIS A 87 -11.01 21.09 -2.31
N ALA A 88 -10.37 22.21 -1.96
CA ALA A 88 -9.39 22.24 -0.88
C ALA A 88 -9.99 21.75 0.44
N ASN A 89 -11.18 22.24 0.82
CA ASN A 89 -11.87 21.79 2.03
C ASN A 89 -12.21 20.30 1.97
N TYR A 90 -12.73 19.82 0.84
CA TYR A 90 -13.03 18.39 0.66
C TYR A 90 -11.80 17.50 0.87
N HIS A 91 -10.66 17.84 0.25
CA HIS A 91 -9.43 17.05 0.37
C HIS A 91 -8.83 17.15 1.78
N ILE A 92 -8.92 18.31 2.45
CA ILE A 92 -8.52 18.48 3.85
C ILE A 92 -9.35 17.59 4.77
N ASP A 93 -10.68 17.63 4.65
CA ASP A 93 -11.59 16.83 5.49
C ASP A 93 -11.38 15.33 5.27
N LYS A 94 -11.18 14.91 4.01
CA LYS A 94 -10.86 13.52 3.66
C LYS A 94 -9.55 13.07 4.30
N THR A 95 -8.50 13.89 4.20
CA THR A 95 -7.19 13.61 4.81
C THR A 95 -7.30 13.53 6.34
N LEU A 96 -8.05 14.44 6.97
CA LEU A 96 -8.26 14.43 8.42
C LEU A 96 -8.99 13.17 8.89
N LYS A 97 -10.04 12.72 8.18
CA LYS A 97 -10.73 11.45 8.47
C LYS A 97 -9.80 10.25 8.34
N GLU A 98 -8.97 10.20 7.30
CA GLU A 98 -7.99 9.12 7.10
C GLU A 98 -6.94 9.08 8.23
N LEU A 99 -6.50 10.24 8.73
CA LEU A 99 -5.56 10.33 9.86
C LEU A 99 -6.19 9.92 11.20
N GLN A 100 -7.50 10.12 11.36
CA GLN A 100 -8.24 9.75 12.58
C GLN A 100 -8.66 8.27 12.61
N GLY A 101 -8.36 7.49 11.57
CA GLY A 101 -8.71 6.07 11.48
C GLY A 101 -10.15 5.79 11.06
N GLY A 102 -10.83 6.75 10.42
CA GLY A 102 -12.15 6.52 9.83
C GLY A 102 -12.09 5.64 8.58
N GLU A 103 -13.08 4.75 8.41
CA GLU A 103 -13.25 3.95 7.19
C GLU A 103 -13.42 4.86 5.96
N ILE A 104 -12.82 4.42 4.85
CA ILE A 104 -12.86 5.12 3.56
C ILE A 104 -14.10 4.64 2.81
N ASP A 105 -15.09 5.51 2.61
CA ASP A 105 -16.06 5.32 1.55
C ASP A 105 -15.36 5.58 0.21
N ASN A 106 -15.12 4.51 -0.55
CA ASN A 106 -14.71 4.57 -1.94
C ASN A 106 -15.97 4.73 -2.79
N GLU A 107 -16.48 5.95 -2.91
CA GLU A 107 -17.33 6.37 -4.03
C GLU A 107 -16.57 7.33 -4.95
#